data_AF-A0A484TEY9-F1
#
_entry.id   AF-A0A484TEY9-F1
#
_cell.length_a   1.000
_cell.length_b   1.000
_cell.length_c   1.000
_cell.angle_alpha   90.00
_cell.angle_beta   90.00
_cell.angle_gamma   90.00
#
_symmetry.space_group_name_H-M   'P 1'
#
loop_
_entity.id
_entity.type
_entity.pdbx_description
1 polymer ?
#
loop_
_entity_poly.entity_id
_entity_poly.type
_entity_poly.pdbx_seq_one_letter_code
_entity_poly.pdbx_strand_id
1 'polypeptide(L)'
;MPYILPLDLAKRPGARELAQVATREDAPIVDDALMEATLRGQDRAAWSAEQLAAADDALERIVDATVEASSVIDGMVGKRYPLPLVNSPLVTGWARSIARYLLHKGRTSMDKDSVIVRDYDNAMRLLGMVADGRMNLGEPAPGVPVSTDVRFGGDAPVFSRRQLRAFR
;
A
#
# COMPACT_ATOMS: atom_id res chain seq x y z
N MET A 1 11.31 4.54 -3.32
CA MET A 1 10.21 4.67 -4.30
C MET A 1 8.91 4.46 -3.55
N PRO A 2 7.89 5.32 -3.70
CA PRO A 2 6.68 5.19 -2.91
C PRO A 2 5.84 3.99 -3.36
N TYR A 3 5.29 3.24 -2.40
CA TYR A 3 4.41 2.09 -2.67
C TYR A 3 2.97 2.48 -3.00
N ILE A 4 2.63 3.75 -2.82
CA ILE A 4 1.33 4.33 -3.15
C ILE A 4 1.55 5.72 -3.74
N LEU A 5 0.77 6.08 -4.76
CA LEU A 5 0.84 7.39 -5.40
C LEU A 5 -0.33 8.30 -4.97
N PRO A 6 -0.20 9.64 -5.09
CA PRO A 6 -1.30 10.57 -4.86
C PRO A 6 -2.57 10.21 -5.66
N LEU A 7 -2.41 9.73 -6.90
CA LEU A 7 -3.51 9.25 -7.74
C LEU A 7 -4.29 8.07 -7.11
N ASP A 8 -3.63 7.21 -6.36
CA ASP A 8 -4.29 6.08 -5.68
C ASP A 8 -5.06 6.54 -4.44
N LEU A 9 -4.55 7.58 -3.77
CA LEU A 9 -5.23 8.23 -2.65
C LEU A 9 -6.46 9.01 -3.12
N ALA A 10 -6.42 9.58 -4.34
CA ALA A 10 -7.57 10.21 -4.97
C ALA A 10 -8.73 9.24 -5.23
N LYS A 11 -8.46 7.95 -5.43
CA LYS A 11 -9.50 6.93 -5.53
C LYS A 11 -10.04 6.54 -4.15
N ARG A 12 -9.15 6.35 -3.18
CA ARG A 12 -9.45 6.00 -1.79
C ARG A 12 -8.33 6.53 -0.89
N PRO A 13 -8.58 7.49 0.02
CA PRO A 13 -9.90 7.90 0.52
C PRO A 13 -10.72 8.86 -0.36
N GLY A 14 -10.11 9.62 -1.26
CA GLY A 14 -10.80 10.61 -2.10
C GLY A 14 -10.35 12.05 -1.88
N ALA A 15 -10.56 12.91 -2.88
CA ALA A 15 -10.10 14.30 -2.87
C ALA A 15 -10.67 15.13 -1.71
N ARG A 16 -11.95 14.94 -1.35
CA ARG A 16 -12.59 15.68 -0.24
C ARG A 16 -11.90 15.44 1.10
N GLU A 17 -11.62 14.18 1.43
CA GLU A 17 -10.91 13.87 2.67
C GLU A 17 -9.49 14.44 2.64
N LEU A 18 -8.80 14.28 1.52
CA LEU A 18 -7.43 14.77 1.34
C LEU A 18 -7.36 16.29 1.42
N ALA A 19 -8.31 17.02 0.84
CA ALA A 19 -8.41 18.47 0.97
C ALA A 19 -8.53 18.88 2.43
N GLN A 20 -9.39 18.22 3.20
CA GLN A 20 -9.56 18.52 4.62
C GLN A 20 -8.29 18.31 5.43
N VAL A 21 -7.54 17.23 5.17
CA VAL A 21 -6.40 16.84 6.03
C VAL A 21 -5.05 17.34 5.56
N ALA A 22 -4.88 17.54 4.26
CA ALA A 22 -3.62 17.98 3.68
C ALA A 22 -3.52 19.51 3.60
N THR A 23 -4.65 20.23 3.57
CA THR A 23 -4.60 21.70 3.65
C THR A 23 -4.04 22.14 5.00
N ARG A 24 -3.15 23.13 4.96
CA ARG A 24 -2.53 23.76 6.13
C ARG A 24 -3.60 24.31 7.09
N GLU A 25 -3.38 24.19 8.39
CA GLU A 25 -4.42 24.48 9.41
C GLU A 25 -4.83 25.96 9.48
N ASP A 26 -3.95 26.86 9.07
CA ASP A 26 -4.14 28.32 9.03
C ASP A 26 -4.66 28.81 7.65
N ALA A 27 -4.90 27.91 6.70
CA ALA A 27 -5.35 28.23 5.35
C ALA A 27 -6.81 27.78 5.12
N PRO A 28 -7.56 28.45 4.23
CA PRO A 28 -8.87 27.96 3.81
C PRO A 28 -8.73 26.61 3.13
N ILE A 29 -9.60 25.66 3.46
CA ILE A 29 -9.60 24.31 2.89
C ILE A 29 -9.68 24.40 1.36
N VAL A 30 -8.77 23.70 0.68
CA VAL A 30 -8.74 23.61 -0.78
C VAL A 30 -10.06 23.03 -1.29
N ASP A 31 -10.59 23.60 -2.37
CA ASP A 31 -11.80 23.10 -3.01
C ASP A 31 -11.65 21.63 -3.46
N ASP A 32 -12.69 20.82 -3.26
CA ASP A 32 -12.67 19.38 -3.54
C ASP A 32 -12.33 19.08 -5.02
N ALA A 33 -12.85 19.88 -5.96
CA ALA A 33 -12.60 19.69 -7.38
C ALA A 33 -11.19 20.13 -7.78
N LEU A 34 -10.67 21.20 -7.16
CA LEU A 34 -9.27 21.59 -7.32
C LEU A 34 -8.30 20.53 -6.78
N MET A 35 -8.61 19.96 -5.61
CA MET A 35 -7.81 18.88 -5.03
C MET A 35 -7.82 17.65 -5.94
N GLU A 36 -8.99 17.26 -6.46
CA GLU A 36 -9.11 16.16 -7.41
C GLU A 36 -8.29 16.39 -8.68
N ALA A 37 -8.40 17.58 -9.28
CA ALA A 37 -7.63 17.95 -10.47
C ALA A 37 -6.13 17.92 -10.19
N THR A 38 -5.70 18.38 -9.01
CA THR A 38 -4.30 18.37 -8.57
C THR A 38 -3.76 16.94 -8.43
N LEU A 39 -4.48 16.05 -7.75
CA LEU A 39 -4.06 14.67 -7.54
C LEU A 39 -4.01 13.85 -8.83
N ARG A 40 -4.87 14.18 -9.80
CA ARG A 40 -4.96 13.51 -11.11
C ARG A 40 -4.12 14.16 -12.21
N GLY A 41 -3.50 15.31 -11.96
CA GLY A 41 -2.75 16.07 -12.97
C GLY A 41 -3.63 16.60 -14.11
N GLN A 42 -4.86 17.02 -13.80
CA GLN A 42 -5.81 17.57 -14.76
C GLN A 42 -5.64 19.09 -14.91
N ASP A 43 -6.38 19.70 -15.82
CA ASP A 43 -6.38 21.15 -16.01
C ASP A 43 -6.91 21.89 -14.77
N ARG A 44 -6.22 22.97 -14.40
CA ARG A 44 -6.50 23.80 -13.21
C ARG A 44 -6.61 25.30 -13.54
N ALA A 45 -6.73 25.66 -14.83
CA ALA A 45 -6.75 27.07 -15.25
C ALA A 45 -7.97 27.87 -14.74
N ALA A 46 -9.03 27.20 -14.25
CA ALA A 46 -10.23 27.85 -13.74
C ALA A 46 -10.09 28.45 -12.32
N TRP A 47 -9.03 28.09 -11.59
CA TRP A 47 -8.79 28.55 -10.21
C TRP A 47 -7.76 29.67 -10.14
N SER A 48 -7.82 30.50 -9.10
CA SER A 48 -6.89 31.61 -8.90
C SER A 48 -5.48 31.10 -8.53
N ALA A 49 -4.45 31.93 -8.75
CA ALA A 49 -3.08 31.56 -8.40
C ALA A 49 -2.90 31.23 -6.90
N GLU A 50 -3.63 31.92 -6.02
CA GLU A 50 -3.63 31.64 -4.57
C GLU A 50 -4.22 30.25 -4.26
N GLN A 51 -5.31 29.88 -4.95
CA GLN A 51 -5.92 28.56 -4.80
C GLN A 51 -4.99 27.46 -5.32
N LEU A 52 -4.31 27.70 -6.44
CA LEU A 52 -3.31 26.76 -6.99
C LEU A 52 -2.16 26.53 -6.02
N ALA A 53 -1.61 27.61 -5.44
CA ALA A 53 -0.53 27.51 -4.46
C ALA A 53 -0.95 26.67 -3.23
N ALA A 54 -2.15 26.92 -2.69
CA ALA A 54 -2.68 26.13 -1.56
C ALA A 54 -2.86 24.64 -1.92
N ALA A 55 -3.27 24.35 -3.16
CA ALA A 55 -3.41 22.97 -3.64
C ALA A 55 -2.05 22.28 -3.85
N ASP A 56 -1.05 23.02 -4.33
CA ASP A 56 0.32 22.51 -4.52
C ASP A 56 1.00 22.23 -3.16
N ASP A 57 0.86 23.12 -2.18
CA ASP A 57 1.32 22.90 -0.79
C ASP A 57 0.68 21.64 -0.17
N ALA A 58 -0.63 21.48 -0.38
CA ALA A 58 -1.34 20.30 0.10
C ALA A 58 -0.89 19.02 -0.63
N LEU A 59 -0.59 19.09 -1.93
CA LEU A 59 -0.03 17.98 -2.69
C LEU A 59 1.34 17.56 -2.16
N GLU A 60 2.22 18.52 -1.85
CA GLU A 60 3.55 18.25 -1.28
C GLU A 60 3.42 17.47 0.03
N ARG A 61 2.53 17.90 0.93
CA ARG A 61 2.26 17.20 2.19
C ARG A 61 1.76 15.76 1.98
N ILE A 62 0.94 15.53 0.95
CA ILE A 62 0.47 14.18 0.59
C ILE A 62 1.64 13.34 0.08
N VAL A 63 2.49 13.89 -0.79
CA VAL A 63 3.68 13.21 -1.31
C VAL A 63 4.61 12.82 -0.17
N ASP A 64 4.90 13.74 0.76
CA ASP A 64 5.73 13.48 1.94
C ASP A 64 5.18 12.32 2.77
N ALA A 65 3.86 12.30 3.03
CA ALA A 65 3.23 11.21 3.76
C ALA A 65 3.35 9.86 3.03
N THR A 66 3.29 9.83 1.69
CA THR A 66 3.50 8.59 0.92
C THR A 66 4.96 8.11 0.95
N VAL A 67 5.92 9.04 0.97
CA VAL A 67 7.36 8.75 1.06
C VAL A 67 7.70 8.24 2.45
N GLU A 68 7.20 8.88 3.50
CA GLU A 68 7.39 8.46 4.89
C GLU A 68 6.76 7.07 5.12
N ALA A 69 5.53 6.85 4.67
CA ALA A 69 4.87 5.54 4.76
C ALA A 69 5.69 4.42 4.11
N SER A 70 6.31 4.71 2.96
CA SER A 70 7.15 3.74 2.26
C SER A 70 8.45 3.47 3.01
N SER A 71 9.04 4.50 3.60
CA SER A 71 10.24 4.38 4.44
C SER A 71 10.00 3.55 5.70
N VAL A 72 8.81 3.68 6.31
CA VAL A 72 8.38 2.84 7.44
C VAL A 72 8.29 1.37 7.02
N ILE A 73 7.65 1.08 5.88
CA ILE A 73 7.53 -0.28 5.36
C ILE A 73 8.92 -0.87 5.09
N ASP A 74 9.78 -0.14 4.39
CA ASP A 74 11.15 -0.56 4.07
C ASP A 74 11.98 -0.85 5.32
N GLY A 75 11.88 0.00 6.34
CA GLY A 75 12.56 -0.19 7.62
C GLY A 75 12.11 -1.45 8.37
N MET A 76 10.83 -1.81 8.25
CA MET A 76 10.27 -3.00 8.93
C MET A 76 10.68 -4.31 8.26
N VAL A 77 10.70 -4.36 6.92
CA VAL A 77 10.88 -5.62 6.19
C VAL A 77 12.25 -5.78 5.53
N GLY A 78 13.06 -4.73 5.46
CA GLY A 78 14.36 -4.70 4.77
C GLY A 78 15.41 -5.68 5.31
N LYS A 79 15.21 -6.25 6.50
CA LYS A 79 16.04 -7.36 7.01
C LYS A 79 15.77 -8.70 6.33
N ARG A 80 14.56 -8.90 5.79
CA ARG A 80 14.11 -10.18 5.21
C ARG A 80 13.99 -10.15 3.69
N TYR A 81 13.70 -8.99 3.11
CA TYR A 81 13.47 -8.84 1.68
C TYR A 81 14.44 -7.80 1.09
N PRO A 82 14.93 -8.03 -0.14
CA PRO A 82 15.71 -7.02 -0.83
C PRO A 82 14.84 -5.79 -1.12
N LEU A 83 15.47 -4.61 -1.03
CA LEU A 83 14.83 -3.33 -1.35
C LEU A 83 15.34 -2.83 -2.71
N PRO A 84 14.50 -2.13 -3.50
CA PRO A 84 13.09 -1.82 -3.23
C PRO A 84 12.18 -3.05 -3.35
N LEU A 85 11.11 -3.11 -2.54
CA LEU A 85 10.16 -4.22 -2.63
C LEU A 85 9.39 -4.18 -3.96
N VAL A 86 8.98 -5.36 -4.43
CA VAL A 86 7.98 -5.46 -5.49
C VAL A 86 6.64 -4.97 -4.93
N ASN A 87 6.05 -3.97 -5.60
CA ASN A 87 4.79 -3.41 -5.15
C ASN A 87 3.66 -4.47 -5.30
N SER A 88 3.06 -4.86 -4.19
CA SER A 88 1.93 -5.78 -4.16
C SER A 88 0.69 -5.08 -3.60
N PRO A 89 -0.54 -5.52 -3.95
CA PRO A 89 -1.76 -4.90 -3.43
C PRO A 89 -1.82 -4.83 -1.89
N LEU A 90 -1.16 -5.77 -1.22
CA LEU A 90 -1.03 -5.80 0.24
C LEU A 90 -0.15 -4.65 0.74
N VAL A 91 1.04 -4.48 0.15
CA VAL A 91 1.98 -3.39 0.48
C VAL A 91 1.36 -2.03 0.16
N THR A 92 0.69 -1.89 -0.99
CA THR A 92 -0.07 -0.68 -1.33
C THR A 92 -1.16 -0.39 -0.31
N GLY A 93 -1.86 -1.42 0.18
CA GLY A 93 -2.89 -1.30 1.22
C GLY A 93 -2.33 -0.77 2.54
N TRP A 94 -1.19 -1.31 3.00
CA TRP A 94 -0.51 -0.82 4.20
C TRP A 94 0.04 0.59 4.03
N ALA A 95 0.66 0.88 2.88
CA ALA A 95 1.15 2.21 2.55
C ALA A 95 0.01 3.25 2.58
N ARG A 96 -1.19 2.88 2.07
CA ARG A 96 -2.40 3.72 2.19
C ARG A 96 -2.77 3.99 3.64
N SER A 97 -2.88 2.96 4.47
CA SER A 97 -3.28 3.11 5.87
C SER A 97 -2.30 3.97 6.65
N ILE A 98 -1.00 3.78 6.43
CA ILE A 98 0.07 4.55 7.07
C ILE A 98 0.06 6.00 6.59
N ALA A 99 0.04 6.24 5.27
CA ALA A 99 0.00 7.60 4.73
C ALA A 99 -1.23 8.38 5.21
N ARG A 100 -2.41 7.73 5.21
CA ARG A 100 -3.65 8.32 5.74
C ARG A 100 -3.51 8.65 7.23
N TYR A 101 -2.95 7.75 8.04
CA TYR A 101 -2.72 8.03 9.46
C TYR A 101 -1.76 9.22 9.67
N LEU A 102 -0.66 9.30 8.91
CA LEU A 102 0.30 10.41 9.01
C LEU A 102 -0.34 11.76 8.69
N LEU A 103 -1.19 11.82 7.67
CA LEU A 103 -1.93 13.04 7.31
C LEU A 103 -2.89 13.49 8.41
N HIS A 104 -3.57 12.55 9.08
CA HIS A 104 -4.51 12.86 10.16
C HIS A 104 -3.82 13.14 11.51
N LYS A 105 -2.67 12.52 11.80
CA LYS A 105 -1.95 12.61 13.10
C LYS A 105 -1.58 14.04 13.49
N GLY A 106 -1.33 14.90 12.50
CA GLY A 106 -1.01 16.31 12.73
C GLY A 106 -2.18 17.16 13.22
N ARG A 107 -3.43 16.64 13.16
CA ARG A 107 -4.63 17.39 13.52
C ARG A 107 -5.07 17.08 14.94
N THR A 108 -5.53 18.11 15.66
CA THR A 108 -5.94 18.02 17.07
C THR A 108 -7.13 17.07 17.36
N SER A 109 -7.85 16.59 16.34
CA SER A 109 -9.14 15.88 16.51
C SER A 109 -9.15 14.40 16.08
N MET A 110 -8.04 13.68 16.19
CA MET A 110 -8.09 12.23 16.00
C MET A 110 -8.64 11.53 17.25
N ASP A 111 -9.83 10.96 17.10
CA ASP A 111 -10.34 9.99 18.06
C ASP A 111 -9.50 8.70 18.01
N LYS A 112 -9.14 8.17 19.18
CA LYS A 112 -8.34 6.93 19.30
C LYS A 112 -9.09 5.73 18.74
N ASP A 113 -10.41 5.78 18.71
CA ASP A 113 -11.27 4.71 18.16
C ASP A 113 -11.61 4.90 16.67
N SER A 114 -10.96 5.88 16.01
CA SER A 114 -11.15 6.10 14.57
C SER A 114 -10.69 4.89 13.75
N VAL A 115 -11.45 4.57 12.70
CA VAL A 115 -11.12 3.53 11.71
C VAL A 115 -9.69 3.71 11.16
N ILE A 116 -9.21 4.95 11.06
CA ILE A 116 -7.88 5.28 10.55
C ILE A 116 -6.77 4.77 11.48
N VAL A 117 -6.93 4.96 12.80
CA VAL A 117 -5.97 4.47 13.81
C VAL A 117 -5.94 2.95 13.77
N ARG A 118 -7.12 2.32 13.74
CA ARG A 118 -7.25 0.85 13.67
C ARG A 118 -6.61 0.26 12.41
N ASP A 119 -6.81 0.89 11.26
CA ASP A 119 -6.23 0.44 9.99
C ASP A 119 -4.70 0.58 10.00
N TYR A 120 -4.16 1.65 10.61
CA TYR A 120 -2.73 1.84 10.84
C TYR A 120 -2.16 0.78 11.80
N ASP A 121 -2.77 0.58 12.97
CA ASP A 121 -2.31 -0.41 13.96
C ASP A 121 -2.33 -1.82 13.37
N ASN A 122 -3.35 -2.15 12.58
CA ASN A 122 -3.41 -3.43 11.88
C ASN A 122 -2.28 -3.57 10.85
N ALA A 123 -1.98 -2.51 10.08
CA ALA A 123 -0.86 -2.50 9.15
C ALA A 123 0.47 -2.71 9.89
N MET A 124 0.73 -1.96 10.96
CA MET A 124 1.94 -2.09 11.78
C MET A 124 2.09 -3.49 12.39
N ARG A 125 0.98 -4.08 12.88
CA ARG A 125 0.98 -5.44 13.42
C ARG A 125 1.30 -6.49 12.36
N LEU A 126 0.72 -6.37 11.16
CA LEU A 126 1.00 -7.29 10.05
C LEU A 126 2.43 -7.13 9.53
N LEU A 127 2.94 -5.90 9.42
CA LEU A 127 4.34 -5.63 9.11
C LEU A 127 5.29 -6.25 10.15
N GLY A 128 4.93 -6.17 11.44
CA GLY A 128 5.64 -6.89 12.51
C GLY A 128 5.65 -8.40 12.31
N MET A 129 4.52 -9.01 11.94
CA MET A 129 4.47 -10.44 11.61
C MET A 129 5.34 -10.80 10.40
N VAL A 130 5.46 -9.91 9.42
CA VAL A 130 6.41 -10.08 8.31
C VAL A 130 7.83 -9.96 8.81
N ALA A 131 8.18 -8.96 9.62
CA ALA A 131 9.52 -8.83 10.19
C ALA A 131 9.94 -10.06 11.03
N ASP A 132 9.00 -10.63 11.79
CA ASP A 132 9.21 -11.80 12.67
C ASP A 132 9.28 -13.15 11.93
N GLY A 133 9.04 -13.19 10.61
CA GLY A 133 9.03 -14.47 9.89
C GLY A 133 7.69 -15.19 9.84
N ARG A 134 6.66 -14.67 10.52
CA ARG A 134 5.34 -15.33 10.65
C ARG A 134 4.44 -15.14 9.43
N MET A 135 4.68 -14.10 8.64
CA MET A 135 3.97 -13.80 7.40
C MET A 135 4.98 -13.57 6.26
N ASN A 136 4.61 -13.97 5.04
CA ASN A 136 5.38 -13.71 3.83
C ASN A 136 4.57 -12.83 2.86
N LEU A 137 5.26 -12.10 1.99
CA LEU A 137 4.66 -11.12 1.06
C LEU A 137 4.18 -11.74 -0.27
N GLY A 138 3.91 -13.05 -0.30
CA GLY A 138 3.55 -13.79 -1.50
C GLY A 138 4.73 -14.49 -2.18
N GLU A 139 5.96 -14.10 -1.85
CA GLU A 139 7.18 -14.82 -2.20
C GLU A 139 7.90 -15.29 -0.92
N PRO A 140 8.49 -16.50 -0.93
CA PRO A 140 9.33 -16.93 0.17
C PRO A 140 10.55 -16.02 0.26
N ALA A 141 10.86 -15.55 1.47
CA ALA A 141 12.08 -14.76 1.69
C ALA A 141 13.32 -15.55 1.21
N PRO A 142 14.35 -14.89 0.65
CA PRO A 142 15.57 -15.55 0.18
C PRO A 142 16.16 -16.44 1.28
N GLY A 143 16.39 -17.72 0.97
CA GLY A 143 16.97 -18.69 1.90
C GLY A 143 15.97 -19.51 2.74
N VAL A 144 14.66 -19.28 2.61
CA VAL A 144 13.65 -20.21 3.15
C VAL A 144 13.45 -21.36 2.16
N PRO A 145 13.75 -22.63 2.51
CA PRO A 145 13.51 -23.75 1.62
C PRO A 145 12.00 -23.86 1.36
N VAL A 146 11.62 -23.63 0.11
CA VAL A 146 10.25 -23.83 -0.36
C VAL A 146 10.07 -25.33 -0.56
N SER A 147 9.64 -26.04 0.48
CA SER A 147 9.22 -27.44 0.31
C SER A 147 7.90 -27.44 -0.47
N THR A 148 8.00 -27.51 -1.80
CA THR A 148 6.87 -27.80 -2.69
C THR A 148 6.96 -29.25 -3.11
N ASP A 149 6.58 -30.15 -2.19
CA ASP A 149 6.45 -31.57 -2.51
C ASP A 149 5.17 -31.78 -3.33
N VAL A 150 5.30 -31.81 -4.65
CA VAL A 150 4.21 -32.13 -5.58
C VAL A 150 4.18 -33.65 -5.77
N ARG A 151 3.16 -34.29 -5.17
CA ARG A 151 2.95 -35.74 -5.31
C ARG A 151 1.87 -36.02 -6.34
N PHE A 152 2.23 -36.78 -7.37
CA PHE A 152 1.27 -37.34 -8.31
C PHE A 152 0.81 -38.70 -7.81
N GLY A 153 -0.49 -38.82 -7.50
CA GLY A 153 -1.15 -40.09 -7.22
C GLY A 153 -1.98 -40.52 -8.43
N GLY A 154 -1.70 -41.70 -8.97
CA GLY A 154 -2.49 -42.32 -10.02
C GLY A 154 -2.61 -43.82 -9.75
N ASP A 155 -3.66 -44.45 -10.28
CA ASP A 155 -3.85 -45.89 -10.17
C ASP A 155 -2.71 -46.65 -10.86
N ALA A 156 -2.50 -47.91 -10.41
CA ALA A 156 -1.47 -48.76 -11.00
C ALA A 156 -1.65 -48.81 -12.53
N PRO A 157 -0.58 -48.59 -13.31
CA PRO A 157 -0.69 -48.51 -14.76
C PRO A 157 -1.30 -49.81 -15.28
N VAL A 158 -2.39 -49.71 -16.05
CA VAL A 158 -3.11 -50.87 -16.64
C VAL A 158 -2.46 -51.33 -17.94
N PHE A 159 -1.74 -50.42 -18.61
CA PHE A 159 -0.98 -50.68 -19.84
C PHE A 159 0.50 -50.41 -19.62
N SER A 160 1.17 -51.29 -18.88
CA SER A 160 2.62 -51.30 -18.79
C SER A 160 3.23 -52.31 -19.75
N ARG A 161 4.51 -52.12 -20.10
CA ARG A 161 5.29 -53.13 -20.85
C ARG A 161 5.32 -54.50 -20.17
N ARG A 162 5.07 -54.57 -18.85
CA ARG A 162 4.90 -55.84 -18.12
C ARG A 162 3.53 -56.48 -18.40
N GLN A 163 2.45 -55.71 -18.40
CA GLN A 163 1.08 -56.23 -18.65
C GLN A 163 0.82 -56.58 -20.12
N LEU A 164 1.42 -55.85 -21.07
CA LEU A 164 1.25 -56.12 -22.51
C LEU A 164 1.99 -57.38 -23.00
N ARG A 165 2.77 -58.05 -22.15
CA ARG A 165 3.42 -59.34 -22.49
C ARG A 165 2.43 -60.49 -22.64
N ALA A 166 1.22 -60.38 -22.07
CA ALA A 166 0.19 -61.41 -22.13
C ALA A 166 -0.65 -61.36 -23.42
N PHE A 167 -0.52 -60.30 -24.23
CA PHE A 167 -1.29 -60.11 -25.47
C PHE A 167 -0.42 -60.31 -26.74
N ARG A 168 0.65 -61.10 -26.63
CA ARG A 168 1.57 -61.41 -27.74
C ARG A 168 1.48 -62.85 -28.15
#